data_AF-A0A258FPG7-F1
#
_entry.id   AF-A0A258FPG7-F1
#
_cell.length_a   1.000
_cell.length_b   1.000
_cell.length_c   1.000
_cell.angle_alpha   90.00
_cell.angle_beta   90.00
_cell.angle_gamma   90.00
#
_symmetry.space_group_name_H-M   'P 1'
#
loop_
_entity.id
_entity.type
_entity.pdbx_description
1 polymer ?
#
loop_
_entity_poly.entity_id
_entity_poly.type
_entity_poly.pdbx_seq_one_letter_code
_entity_poly.pdbx_strand_id
1 'polypeptide(L)'
;MSPRPSLASRLAAAAGAPSPPAASAPSTNIAVTQEPEARPAAGAPAKARQGKTMIAGYFSPDLARAIKILAVERGVTVQALIGEGLDAVLRQHQRHPFGER
;
A
#
# COMPACT_ATOMS: atom_id res chain seq x y z
N MET A 1 19.61 32.31 12.96
CA MET A 1 18.46 31.53 12.46
C MET A 1 19.02 30.49 11.48
N SER A 2 19.12 29.22 11.87
CA SER A 2 19.75 28.21 11.01
C SER A 2 18.84 27.86 9.83
N PRO A 3 19.36 27.78 8.59
CA PRO A 3 18.55 27.46 7.43
C PRO A 3 18.04 26.02 7.51
N ARG A 4 16.75 25.84 7.22
CA ARG A 4 16.15 24.50 7.16
C ARG A 4 16.79 23.71 6.01
N PRO A 5 17.24 22.47 6.25
CA PRO A 5 17.83 21.64 5.20
C PRO A 5 16.81 21.37 4.09
N SER A 6 17.27 21.42 2.84
CA SER A 6 16.44 21.24 1.65
C SER A 6 15.97 19.79 1.50
N LEU A 7 14.88 19.59 0.75
CA LEU A 7 14.37 18.26 0.42
C LEU A 7 15.44 17.41 -0.30
N ALA A 8 16.24 18.03 -1.17
CA ALA A 8 17.36 17.39 -1.84
C ALA A 8 18.42 16.86 -0.86
N SER A 9 18.72 17.60 0.21
CA SER A 9 19.68 17.17 1.25
C SER A 9 19.17 15.94 2.00
N ARG A 10 17.86 15.85 2.25
CA ARG A 10 17.24 14.65 2.85
C ARG A 10 17.24 13.46 1.92
N LEU A 11 17.05 13.67 0.61
CA LEU A 11 17.07 12.60 -0.38
C LEU A 11 18.48 12.01 -0.55
N ALA A 12 19.51 12.86 -0.58
CA ALA A 12 20.90 12.43 -0.71
C ALA A 12 21.36 11.56 0.48
N ALA A 13 20.93 11.90 1.70
CA ALA A 13 21.24 11.11 2.90
C ALA A 13 20.61 9.70 2.88
N ALA A 14 19.44 9.54 2.24
CA ALA A 14 18.78 8.25 2.10
C ALA A 14 19.39 7.38 0.98
N ALA A 15 20.12 7.97 0.03
CA ALA A 15 20.63 7.31 -1.15
C ALA A 15 22.08 6.81 -1.05
N GLY A 16 22.78 7.05 0.06
CA GLY A 16 24.23 6.85 0.16
C GLY A 16 24.70 5.93 1.27
N ALA A 17 24.76 4.63 1.01
CA ALA A 17 25.79 3.73 1.54
C ALA A 17 26.07 2.62 0.50
N PRO A 18 27.23 2.63 -0.19
CA PRO A 18 27.64 1.52 -1.04
C PRO A 18 28.25 0.39 -0.21
N SER A 19 27.61 -0.79 -0.21
CA SER A 19 28.25 -2.03 0.23
C SER A 19 29.21 -2.55 -0.88
N PRO A 20 30.40 -3.06 -0.53
CA PRO A 20 31.41 -3.49 -1.49
C PRO A 20 31.03 -4.78 -2.26
N PRO A 21 31.70 -5.07 -3.40
CA PRO A 21 31.26 -6.07 -4.37
C PRO A 21 31.77 -7.47 -4.01
N ALA A 22 30.89 -8.47 -3.99
CA ALA A 22 31.26 -9.88 -3.94
C ALA A 22 30.95 -10.57 -5.28
N ALA A 23 32.03 -10.87 -5.98
CA ALA A 23 32.27 -11.85 -7.04
C ALA A 23 31.11 -12.69 -7.62
N SER A 24 31.10 -12.76 -8.96
CA SER A 24 30.31 -13.63 -9.82
C SER A 24 30.61 -15.13 -9.65
N ALA A 25 29.56 -15.98 -9.62
CA ALA A 25 29.51 -17.27 -10.32
C ALA A 25 28.05 -17.78 -10.40
N PRO A 26 27.62 -18.45 -11.50
CA PRO A 26 26.24 -18.89 -11.68
C PRO A 26 26.03 -20.30 -11.10
N SER A 27 24.89 -20.53 -10.44
CA SER A 27 24.40 -21.89 -10.18
C SER A 27 22.90 -21.93 -10.00
N THR A 28 22.28 -22.64 -10.95
CA THR A 28 20.96 -23.24 -11.00
C THR A 28 20.33 -23.59 -9.65
N ASN A 29 19.17 -22.99 -9.40
CA ASN A 29 17.97 -23.51 -8.75
C ASN A 29 18.13 -24.58 -7.63
N ILE A 30 17.95 -24.16 -6.36
CA ILE A 30 17.46 -25.04 -5.29
C ILE A 30 16.59 -24.20 -4.35
N ALA A 31 15.39 -24.70 -4.04
CA ALA A 31 14.40 -24.10 -3.15
C ALA A 31 15.00 -23.68 -1.81
N VAL A 32 14.81 -22.41 -1.42
CA VAL A 32 15.19 -21.88 -0.11
C VAL A 32 13.93 -21.69 0.72
N THR A 33 13.77 -22.56 1.72
CA THR A 33 12.97 -22.33 2.92
C THR A 33 13.32 -20.96 3.48
N GLN A 34 12.41 -20.00 3.38
CA GLN A 34 12.62 -18.66 3.94
C GLN A 34 12.54 -18.74 5.46
N GLU A 35 13.69 -18.51 6.10
CA GLU A 35 13.82 -18.18 7.52
C GLU A 35 12.93 -16.96 7.83
N PRO A 36 12.20 -16.93 8.96
CA PRO A 36 11.25 -15.85 9.22
C PRO A 36 12.03 -14.57 9.53
N GLU A 37 12.15 -13.71 8.51
CA GLU A 37 12.64 -12.36 8.64
C GLU A 37 11.87 -11.65 9.76
N ALA A 38 12.62 -11.12 10.73
CA ALA A 38 12.08 -10.49 11.93
C ALA A 38 11.05 -9.43 11.55
N ARG A 39 9.77 -9.70 11.85
CA ARG A 39 8.68 -8.74 11.60
C ARG A 39 9.01 -7.44 12.33
N PRO A 40 9.07 -6.28 11.65
CA PRO A 40 9.21 -5.01 12.33
C PRO A 40 8.05 -4.87 13.32
N ALA A 41 8.38 -4.45 14.55
CA ALA A 41 7.39 -4.24 15.60
C ALA A 41 6.25 -3.38 15.05
N ALA A 42 5.04 -3.92 15.08
CA ALA A 42 3.86 -3.22 14.57
C ALA A 42 3.62 -1.98 15.41
N GLY A 43 3.97 -0.81 14.87
CA GLY A 43 3.60 0.48 15.44
C GLY A 43 2.08 0.59 15.56
N ALA A 44 1.61 1.43 16.49
CA ALA A 44 0.18 1.65 16.68
C ALA A 44 -0.52 2.02 15.37
N PRO A 45 -1.75 1.51 15.11
CA PRO A 45 -2.47 1.82 13.89
C PRO A 45 -2.70 3.32 13.77
N ALA A 46 -2.47 3.87 12.59
CA ALA A 46 -2.79 5.26 12.28
C ALA A 46 -4.24 5.59 12.69
N LYS A 47 -4.49 6.80 13.20
CA LYS A 47 -5.81 7.23 13.69
C LYS A 47 -6.96 6.91 12.72
N ALA A 48 -6.70 7.03 11.40
CA ALA A 48 -7.67 6.72 10.35
C ALA A 48 -8.11 5.25 10.28
N ARG A 49 -7.34 4.32 10.87
CA ARG A 49 -7.58 2.87 10.88
C ARG A 49 -8.15 2.37 12.22
N GLN A 50 -8.26 3.23 13.23
CA GLN A 50 -8.82 2.83 14.53
C GLN A 50 -10.29 2.42 14.35
N GLY A 51 -10.66 1.24 14.85
CA GLY A 51 -12.00 0.67 14.71
C GLY A 51 -12.35 0.20 13.30
N LYS A 52 -11.40 0.17 12.35
CA LYS A 52 -11.61 -0.28 10.97
C LYS A 52 -10.83 -1.54 10.68
N THR A 53 -11.47 -2.48 9.97
CA THR A 53 -10.83 -3.69 9.47
C THR A 53 -10.44 -3.49 8.01
N MET A 54 -9.23 -3.91 7.64
CA MET A 54 -8.78 -3.84 6.24
C MET A 54 -9.46 -4.93 5.42
N ILE A 55 -10.05 -4.53 4.29
CA ILE A 55 -10.55 -5.43 3.26
C ILE A 55 -9.69 -5.19 2.01
N ALA A 56 -8.93 -6.20 1.59
CA ALA A 56 -7.98 -6.08 0.48
C ALA A 56 -8.02 -7.32 -0.43
N GLY A 57 -7.64 -7.13 -1.70
CA GLY A 57 -7.52 -8.18 -2.70
C GLY A 57 -6.54 -7.78 -3.80
N TYR A 58 -6.06 -8.77 -4.56
CA TYR A 58 -5.21 -8.53 -5.73
C TYR A 58 -6.07 -8.27 -6.97
N PHE A 59 -5.71 -7.24 -7.73
CA PHE A 59 -6.41 -6.82 -8.95
C PHE A 59 -5.41 -6.49 -10.04
N SER A 60 -5.88 -6.45 -11.30
CA SER A 60 -5.01 -6.05 -12.41
C SER A 60 -4.57 -4.59 -12.29
N PRO A 61 -3.38 -4.21 -12.81
CA PRO A 61 -2.94 -2.83 -12.84
C PRO A 61 -3.91 -1.90 -13.58
N ASP A 62 -4.56 -2.41 -14.63
CA ASP A 62 -5.51 -1.64 -15.43
C ASP A 62 -6.79 -1.33 -14.66
N LEU A 63 -7.33 -2.29 -13.89
CA LEU A 63 -8.48 -2.04 -13.02
C LEU A 63 -8.13 -1.02 -11.94
N ALA A 64 -6.96 -1.15 -11.32
CA ALA A 64 -6.49 -0.20 -10.32
C ALA A 64 -6.34 1.22 -10.90
N ARG A 65 -5.90 1.34 -12.17
CA ARG A 65 -5.83 2.63 -12.88
C ARG A 65 -7.21 3.19 -13.14
N ALA A 66 -8.14 2.39 -13.68
CA ALA A 66 -9.49 2.82 -13.99
C ALA A 66 -10.23 3.33 -12.73
N ILE A 67 -10.12 2.62 -11.60
CA ILE A 67 -10.72 3.04 -10.33
C ILE A 67 -10.15 4.38 -9.86
N LYS A 68 -8.84 4.58 -9.96
CA LYS A 68 -8.20 5.85 -9.56
C LYS A 68 -8.66 7.01 -10.43
N ILE A 69 -8.76 6.82 -11.74
CA ILE A 69 -9.26 7.85 -12.67
C ILE A 69 -10.70 8.21 -12.30
N LEU A 70 -11.57 7.21 -12.12
CA LEU A 70 -12.97 7.44 -11.74
C LEU A 70 -13.11 8.19 -10.41
N ALA A 71 -12.23 7.90 -9.44
CA ALA A 71 -12.21 8.59 -8.15
C ALA A 71 -11.91 10.09 -8.33
N VAL A 72 -10.93 10.40 -9.18
CA VAL A 72 -10.55 11.78 -9.52
C VAL A 72 -11.69 12.49 -10.25
N GLU A 73 -12.29 11.85 -11.26
CA GLU A 73 -13.41 12.40 -12.04
C GLU A 73 -14.62 12.73 -11.16
N ARG A 74 -14.91 11.87 -10.18
CA ARG A 74 -16.03 12.06 -9.24
C ARG A 74 -15.67 12.93 -8.03
N GLY A 75 -14.40 13.32 -7.86
CA GLY A 75 -13.94 14.08 -6.70
C GLY A 75 -14.08 13.33 -5.36
N VAL A 76 -13.97 12.01 -5.38
CA VAL A 76 -14.09 11.14 -4.18
C VAL A 76 -12.82 10.34 -3.94
N THR A 77 -12.71 9.72 -2.77
CA THR A 77 -11.59 8.82 -2.48
C THR A 77 -11.81 7.45 -3.14
N VAL A 78 -10.74 6.72 -3.40
CA VAL A 78 -10.82 5.31 -3.84
C VAL A 78 -11.56 4.46 -2.79
N GLN A 79 -11.38 4.74 -1.50
CA GLN A 79 -12.10 4.06 -0.43
C GLN A 79 -13.61 4.30 -0.53
N ALA A 80 -14.04 5.51 -0.85
CA ALA A 80 -15.46 5.84 -1.03
C ALA A 80 -16.10 5.05 -2.18
N LEU A 81 -15.38 4.92 -3.31
CA LEU A 81 -15.84 4.10 -4.45
C LEU A 81 -15.94 2.63 -4.09
N ILE A 82 -14.94 2.09 -3.39
CA ILE A 82 -14.97 0.69 -2.95
C ILE A 82 -16.13 0.48 -1.97
N GLY A 83 -16.36 1.39 -1.02
CA GLY A 83 -17.50 1.34 -0.10
C GLY A 83 -18.84 1.37 -0.82
N GLU A 84 -18.98 2.20 -1.86
CA GLU A 84 -20.17 2.23 -2.73
C GLU A 84 -20.39 0.90 -3.48
N GLY A 85 -19.33 0.34 -4.06
CA GLY A 85 -19.39 -0.95 -4.73
C GLY A 85 -19.77 -2.09 -3.79
N LEU A 86 -19.20 -2.12 -2.58
CA LEU A 86 -19.53 -3.11 -1.55
C LEU A 86 -20.99 -2.98 -1.09
N ASP A 87 -21.48 -1.76 -0.86
CA ASP A 87 -22.89 -1.52 -0.56
C ASP A 87 -23.81 -2.05 -1.68
N ALA A 88 -23.43 -1.86 -2.95
CA ALA A 88 -24.21 -2.35 -4.09
C ALA A 88 -24.30 -3.88 -4.11
N VAL A 89 -23.19 -4.57 -3.86
CA VAL A 89 -23.16 -6.04 -3.73
C VAL A 89 -24.04 -6.51 -2.57
N LEU A 90 -23.94 -5.87 -1.39
CA LEU A 90 -24.77 -6.22 -0.24
C LEU A 90 -26.27 -6.06 -0.54
N ARG A 91 -26.66 -4.98 -1.22
CA ARG A 91 -28.06 -4.77 -1.63
C ARG A 91 -28.54 -5.86 -2.59
N GLN A 92 -27.72 -6.25 -3.57
CA GLN A 92 -28.05 -7.34 -4.51
C GLN A 92 -28.31 -8.67 -3.77
N HIS A 93 -27.65 -8.90 -2.65
CA HIS A 93 -27.82 -10.07 -1.81
C HIS A 93 -28.81 -9.87 -0.63
N GLN A 94 -29.64 -8.83 -0.65
CA GLN A 94 -30.61 -8.53 0.40
C GLN A 94 -29.96 -8.44 1.80
N ARG A 95 -28.77 -7.81 1.86
CA ARG A 95 -28.03 -7.51 3.08
C ARG A 95 -28.02 -6.00 3.34
N HIS A 96 -27.78 -5.64 4.60
CA HIS A 96 -27.72 -4.25 5.04
C HIS A 96 -26.47 -3.56 4.46
N PRO A 97 -26.60 -2.44 3.74
CA PRO A 97 -25.46 -1.62 3.33
C PRO A 97 -24.95 -0.78 4.51
N PHE A 98 -23.65 -0.53 4.58
CA PHE A 98 -23.03 0.16 5.71
C PHE A 98 -22.77 1.65 5.43
N GLY A 99 -22.75 2.07 4.16
CA GLY A 99 -22.67 3.49 3.82
C GLY A 99 -21.32 4.14 4.10
N GLU A 100 -20.23 3.36 4.17
CA GLU A 100 -18.89 3.89 4.36
C GLU A 100 -18.42 4.67 3.12
N ARG A 101 -17.90 5.90 3.32
CA ARG A 101 -17.40 6.81 2.29
C ARG A 101 -16.06 7.41 2.73
#